data_AF-A0A931QCK3-F1
#
_entry.id   AF-A0A931QCK3-F1
#
_cell.length_a   1.000
_cell.length_b   1.000
_cell.length_c   1.000
_cell.angle_alpha   90.00
_cell.angle_beta   90.00
_cell.angle_gamma   90.00
#
_symmetry.space_group_name_H-M   'P 1'
#
loop_
_entity.id
_entity.type
_entity.pdbx_description
1 polymer ?
#
loop_
_entity_poly.entity_id
_entity_poly.type
_entity_poly.pdbx_seq_one_letter_code
_entity_poly.pdbx_strand_id
1 'polypeptide(L)' 'MLRIRRFEEACVELYSAAKIRGFMHLYIGEEAVAVGVSQALQPDDAVVSTYREHGHALTRGVPAASIMAEMFGKV' A
#
# COMPACT_ATOMS: atom_id res chain seq x y z
N MET A 1 -11.13 -1.94 0.26
CA MET A 1 -10.92 -1.08 -0.92
C MET A 1 -10.77 0.39 -0.55
N LEU A 2 -11.76 1.05 0.07
CA LEU A 2 -11.68 2.50 0.38
C LEU A 2 -10.45 2.91 1.20
N ARG A 3 -10.03 2.09 2.17
CA ARG A 3 -8.79 2.31 2.94
C ARG A 3 -7.55 2.38 2.05
N ILE A 4 -7.43 1.50 1.05
CA ILE A 4 -6.31 1.49 0.10
C ILE A 4 -6.37 2.78 -0.74
N ARG A 5 -7.54 3.10 -1.30
CA ARG A 5 -7.72 4.34 -2.09
C ARG A 5 -7.28 5.58 -1.32
N ARG A 6 -7.77 5.76 -0.08
CA ARG A 6 -7.47 6.93 0.73
C ARG A 6 -6.01 6.98 1.18
N PHE A 7 -5.42 5.82 1.45
CA PHE A 7 -4.00 5.73 1.74
C PHE A 7 -3.16 6.22 0.56
N GLU A 8 -3.44 5.72 -0.64
CA GLU A 8 -2.72 6.10 -1.86
C GLU A 8 -2.91 7.57 -2.24
N GLU A 9 -4.14 8.10 -2.13
CA GLU A 9 -4.40 9.54 -2.34
C GLU A 9 -3.58 10.40 -1.37
N ALA A 10 -3.47 10.01 -0.09
CA ALA A 10 -2.60 10.71 0.85
C ALA A 10 -1.12 10.60 0.45
N CYS A 11 -0.68 9.46 -0.11
CA CYS A 11 0.68 9.32 -0.64
C CYS A 11 0.94 10.31 -1.79
N VAL A 12 -0.03 10.48 -2.71
CA VAL A 12 0.03 11.47 -3.79
C VAL A 12 0.25 12.89 -3.24
N GLU A 13 -0.56 13.28 -2.27
CA GLU A 13 -0.48 14.61 -1.66
C GLU A 13 0.90 14.84 -1.00
N LEU A 14 1.38 13.86 -0.23
CA LEU A 14 2.63 13.96 0.52
C LEU A 14 3.87 13.90 -0.39
N TYR A 15 3.83 13.12 -1.46
CA TYR A 15 4.88 13.11 -2.49
C TYR A 15 4.91 14.42 -3.27
N SER A 16 3.74 14.95 -3.65
CA SER A 16 3.65 16.26 -4.31
C SER A 16 4.18 17.39 -3.43
N ALA A 17 4.01 17.27 -2.11
CA ALA A 17 4.60 18.17 -1.11
C ALA A 17 6.09 17.88 -0.80
N ALA A 18 6.74 16.99 -1.56
CA ALA A 18 8.13 16.57 -1.40
C ALA A 18 8.48 16.02 0.00
N LYS A 19 7.48 15.49 0.73
CA LYS A 19 7.65 14.82 2.04
C LYS A 19 8.06 13.36 1.87
N ILE A 20 7.54 12.70 0.83
CA ILE A 20 8.01 11.40 0.34
C ILE A 20 8.95 11.66 -0.84
N ARG A 21 10.04 10.89 -0.95
CA ARG A 21 11.06 11.06 -2.00
C ARG A 21 11.43 9.72 -2.63
N GLY A 22 12.08 9.76 -3.79
CA GLY A 22 12.45 8.56 -4.53
C GLY A 22 11.32 8.11 -5.46
N PHE A 23 11.13 6.80 -5.59
CA PHE A 23 10.08 6.23 -6.42
C PHE A 23 8.79 5.99 -5.62
N MET A 24 7.64 6.21 -6.25
CA MET A 24 6.35 5.92 -5.65
C MET A 24 5.37 5.41 -6.71
N HIS A 25 4.95 4.16 -6.57
CA HIS A 25 4.01 3.52 -7.49
C HIS A 25 2.67 3.27 -6.79
N LEU A 26 1.64 3.99 -7.24
CA LEU A 26 0.35 4.04 -6.56
C LEU A 26 -0.53 2.83 -6.89
N TYR A 27 -1.22 2.26 -5.92
CA TYR A 27 -2.19 1.17 -6.16
C TYR A 27 -3.60 1.66 -6.59
N ILE A 28 -3.75 2.94 -6.93
CA ILE A 28 -5.06 3.55 -7.29
C ILE A 28 -5.62 2.88 -8.55
N GLY A 29 -6.82 2.33 -8.44
CA GLY A 29 -7.53 1.66 -9.54
C GLY A 29 -7.36 0.14 -9.56
N GLU A 30 -6.40 -0.41 -8.81
CA GLU A 30 -6.14 -1.84 -8.72
C GLU A 30 -6.68 -2.44 -7.39
N GLU A 31 -7.45 -1.70 -6.58
CA GLU A 31 -7.82 -2.13 -5.22
C GLU A 31 -8.59 -3.45 -5.17
N ALA A 32 -9.32 -3.76 -6.24
CA ALA A 32 -10.05 -5.03 -6.37
C ALA A 32 -9.10 -6.23 -6.44
N VAL A 33 -7.89 -6.06 -6.98
CA VAL A 33 -6.87 -7.12 -7.08
C VAL A 33 -6.39 -7.51 -5.69
N ALA A 34 -5.86 -6.55 -4.91
CA ALA A 34 -5.38 -6.83 -3.56
C ALA A 34 -6.48 -7.40 -2.65
N VAL A 35 -7.68 -6.82 -2.69
CA VAL A 35 -8.80 -7.26 -1.83
C VAL A 35 -9.34 -8.61 -2.27
N GLY A 36 -9.54 -8.83 -3.57
CA GLY A 36 -10.05 -10.09 -4.10
C GLY A 36 -9.10 -11.25 -3.84
N VAL A 37 -7.81 -11.08 -4.13
CA VAL A 37 -6.79 -12.09 -3.86
C VAL A 37 -6.72 -12.39 -2.36
N SER A 38 -6.71 -11.37 -1.50
CA SER A 38 -6.60 -11.59 -0.05
C SER A 38 -7.80 -12.31 0.57
N GLN A 39 -8.98 -12.29 -0.06
CA GLN A 39 -10.14 -13.05 0.39
C GLN A 39 -10.06 -14.54 0.04
N ALA A 40 -9.26 -14.90 -0.97
CA ALA A 40 -9.09 -16.29 -1.42
C ALA A 40 -7.92 -17.00 -0.74
N LEU A 41 -6.97 -16.25 -0.18
CA LEU A 41 -5.78 -16.77 0.48
C LEU A 41 -6.01 -17.08 1.97
N GLN A 42 -5.27 -18.06 2.48
CA GLN A 42 -5.18 -18.35 3.90
C GLN A 42 -4.21 -17.38 4.62
N PRO A 43 -4.31 -17.28 5.96
CA PRO A 43 -3.40 -16.44 6.74
C PRO A 43 -1.92 -16.82 6.60
N ASP A 44 -1.59 -18.09 6.39
CA ASP A 44 -0.25 -18.64 6.26
C ASP A 44 0.31 -18.64 4.83
N ASP A 45 -0.52 -18.33 3.83
CA ASP A 45 -0.06 -18.24 2.45
C ASP A 45 0.96 -17.10 2.26
N ALA A 46 2.03 -17.43 1.54
CA ALA A 46 3.04 -16.45 1.15
C ALA A 46 2.53 -15.55 0.02
N VAL A 47 2.71 -14.25 0.17
CA VAL A 47 2.37 -13.25 -0.85
C VAL A 47 3.63 -12.47 -1.22
N VAL A 48 3.95 -12.46 -2.51
CA VAL A 48 5.02 -11.65 -3.09
C VAL A 48 4.40 -10.67 -4.07
N SER A 49 4.81 -9.40 -3.98
CA SER A 49 4.44 -8.35 -4.92
C SER A 49 5.72 -7.71 -5.48
N THR A 50 5.58 -6.91 -6.52
CA THR A 50 6.68 -6.12 -7.08
C THR A 50 6.77 -4.78 -6.33
N TYR A 51 6.96 -3.67 -7.04
CA TYR A 51 7.12 -2.31 -6.50
C TYR A 51 5.80 -1.53 -6.40
N ARG A 52 4.65 -2.20 -6.58
CA ARG A 52 3.30 -1.63 -6.47
C ARG A 52 2.49 -2.43 -5.44
N GLU A 53 2.94 -2.42 -4.20
CA GLU A 53 2.58 -3.42 -3.19
C GLU A 53 1.72 -2.89 -2.04
N HIS A 54 1.54 -1.57 -1.88
CA HIS A 54 0.87 -1.02 -0.68
C HIS A 54 -0.53 -1.62 -0.46
N GLY A 55 -1.29 -1.84 -1.54
CA GLY A 55 -2.60 -2.48 -1.49
C GLY A 55 -2.54 -3.88 -0.87
N HIS A 56 -1.58 -4.70 -1.29
CA HIS A 56 -1.35 -6.05 -0.76
C HIS A 56 -0.87 -6.02 0.69
N ALA A 57 0.06 -5.11 1.04
CA ALA A 57 0.54 -4.96 2.41
C ALA A 57 -0.60 -4.58 3.37
N LEU A 58 -1.46 -3.62 2.97
CA LEU A 58 -2.61 -3.19 3.75
C LEU A 58 -3.64 -4.32 3.97
N THR A 59 -3.90 -5.15 2.95
CA THR A 59 -4.86 -6.26 3.08
C THR A 59 -4.28 -7.44 3.86
N ARG A 60 -2.96 -7.62 3.87
CA ARG A 60 -2.25 -8.60 4.71
C ARG A 60 -2.00 -8.13 6.15
N GLY A 61 -2.60 -7.01 6.54
CA GLY A 61 -2.63 -6.56 7.93
C GLY A 61 -1.45 -5.68 8.36
N VAL A 62 -0.55 -5.30 7.45
CA VAL A 62 0.51 -4.34 7.76
C VAL A 62 -0.14 -3.00 8.15
N PRO A 63 0.21 -2.41 9.31
CA PRO A 63 -0.37 -1.14 9.72
C PRO A 63 -0.06 -0.04 8.71
N ALA A 64 -1.08 0.77 8.37
CA ALA A 64 -0.90 1.90 7.45
C ALA A 64 0.14 2.91 7.97
N ALA A 65 0.21 3.08 9.29
CA ALA A 65 1.22 3.92 9.92
C ALA A 65 2.65 3.41 9.68
N SER A 66 2.87 2.09 9.70
CA SER A 66 4.17 1.49 9.41
C SER A 66 4.58 1.70 7.95
N ILE A 67 3.65 1.48 7.00
CA ILE A 67 3.91 1.73 5.58
C ILE A 67 4.19 3.22 5.33
N MET A 68 3.43 4.12 5.98
CA MET A 68 3.68 5.56 5.89
C MET A 68 5.02 5.96 6.51
N ALA A 69 5.42 5.36 7.63
CA ALA A 69 6.72 5.62 8.23
C ALA A 69 7.87 5.21 7.31
N GLU A 70 7.77 4.06 6.63
CA GLU A 70 8.74 3.60 5.62
C GLU A 70 8.86 4.63 4.48
N MET A 71 7.74 5.08 3.92
CA MET A 71 7.75 6.09 2.84
C MET A 71 8.35 7.44 3.27
N PHE A 72 8.32 7.76 4.57
CA PHE A 72 8.97 8.94 5.13
C PHE A 72 10.46 8.70 5.48
N GLY A 73 10.97 7.48 5.31
CA GLY A 73 12.32 7.09 5.71
C GLY A 73 12.53 7.13 7.23
N LYS A 74 11.52 6.70 8.00
CA LYS A 74 11.51 6.74 9.47
C LYS A 74 11.45 5.36 10.13
N VAL A 75 11.70 4.31 9.38
CA VAL A 75 11.81 2.91 9.82
C VAL A 75 13.25 2.46 9.70
#